data_AF-A0A286Q4E3-F1
#
_entry.id   AF-A0A286Q4E3-F1
#
_cell.length_a   1.000
_cell.length_b   1.000
_cell.length_c   1.000
_cell.angle_alpha   90.00
_cell.angle_beta   90.00
_cell.angle_gamma   90.00
#
_symmetry.space_group_name_H-M   'P 1'
#
loop_
_entity.id
_entity.type
_entity.pdbx_description
1 polymer ?
#
loop_
_entity_poly.entity_id
_entity_poly.type
_entity_poly.pdbx_seq_one_letter_code
_entity_poly.pdbx_strand_id
1 'polypeptide(L)' 'EYPQYYLAEPWKYSVLAAYMFMLIMLGLPINFMTLYVTIQHKKLRTPLNYILLNLAFANHFMILFGFTVTLYTSLHG' A
#
# COMPACT_ATOMS: atom_id res chain seq x y z
N GLU A 1 8.55 4.75 -21.27
CA GLU A 1 9.61 3.74 -21.42
C GLU A 1 9.28 2.75 -22.53
N TYR A 2 10.25 1.96 -23.01
CA TYR A 2 9.96 0.79 -23.86
C TYR A 2 9.42 -0.33 -23.00
N PRO A 3 8.41 -1.08 -23.47
CA PRO A 3 7.76 -2.02 -22.60
C PRO A 3 8.64 -3.24 -22.30
N GLN A 4 8.71 -3.63 -21.03
CA GLN A 4 9.73 -4.57 -20.53
C GLN A 4 9.38 -6.06 -20.72
N TYR A 5 8.47 -6.39 -21.64
CA TYR A 5 7.98 -7.74 -21.95
C TYR A 5 9.06 -8.75 -22.39
N TYR A 6 10.30 -8.32 -22.64
CA TYR A 6 11.42 -9.21 -22.99
C TYR A 6 12.03 -9.92 -21.78
N LEU A 7 11.80 -9.46 -20.55
CA LEU A 7 12.37 -10.07 -19.34
C LEU A 7 11.54 -11.24 -18.80
N ALA A 8 10.23 -11.22 -19.03
CA ALA A 8 9.30 -12.22 -18.51
C ALA A 8 8.06 -12.31 -19.39
N GLU A 9 7.32 -13.41 -19.27
CA GLU A 9 6.08 -13.59 -20.01
C GLU A 9 5.02 -12.55 -19.59
N PRO A 10 4.23 -11.99 -20.52
CA PRO A 10 3.29 -10.89 -20.26
C PRO A 10 2.31 -11.13 -19.11
N TRP A 11 1.89 -12.39 -18.90
CA TRP A 11 0.97 -12.74 -17.81
C TRP A 11 1.57 -12.53 -16.42
N LYS A 12 2.90 -12.57 -16.27
CA LYS A 12 3.58 -12.32 -14.97
C LYS A 12 3.42 -10.86 -14.54
N TYR A 13 3.45 -9.92 -15.48
CA TYR A 13 3.18 -8.51 -15.22
C TYR A 13 1.72 -8.27 -14.82
N SER A 14 0.78 -8.99 -15.45
CA SER A 14 -0.63 -8.95 -15.06
C SER A 14 -0.87 -9.52 -13.65
N VAL A 15 -0.18 -10.62 -13.29
CA VAL A 15 -0.23 -11.18 -11.93
C VAL A 15 0.38 -10.21 -10.92
N LEU A 16 1.49 -9.55 -11.26
CA LEU A 16 2.10 -8.52 -10.40
C LEU A 16 1.15 -7.34 -10.20
N ALA A 17 0.48 -6.86 -11.25
CA ALA A 17 -0.52 -5.80 -11.15
C ALA A 17 -1.70 -6.22 -10.26
N ALA A 18 -2.19 -7.45 -10.39
CA ALA A 18 -3.24 -8.00 -9.52
C ALA A 18 -2.79 -8.11 -8.05
N TYR A 19 -1.54 -8.51 -7.81
CA TYR A 19 -0.94 -8.54 -6.48
C TYR A 19 -0.84 -7.14 -5.86
N MET A 20 -0.35 -6.15 -6.61
CA MET A 20 -0.29 -4.75 -6.16
C MET A 20 -1.69 -4.21 -5.84
N PHE A 21 -2.70 -4.52 -6.66
CA PHE A 21 -4.09 -4.14 -6.40
C PHE A 21 -4.64 -4.78 -5.12
N MET A 22 -4.36 -6.06 -4.89
CA MET A 22 -4.77 -6.79 -3.70
C MET A 22 -4.13 -6.20 -2.44
N LEU A 23 -2.85 -5.81 -2.50
CA LEU A 23 -2.15 -5.13 -1.42
C LEU A 23 -2.75 -3.74 -1.11
N ILE A 24 -3.19 -2.99 -2.11
CA ILE A 24 -3.89 -1.70 -1.90
C ILE A 24 -5.23 -1.95 -1.20
N MET A 25 -6.03 -2.90 -1.70
CA MET A 25 -7.36 -3.22 -1.16
C MET A 25 -7.33 -3.71 0.29
N LEU A 26 -6.30 -4.46 0.69
CA LEU A 26 -6.15 -4.95 2.07
C LEU A 26 -5.36 -3.98 2.97
N GLY A 27 -4.30 -3.38 2.44
CA GLY A 27 -3.42 -2.49 3.19
C GLY A 27 -4.12 -1.20 3.63
N LEU A 28 -4.98 -0.63 2.78
CA LEU A 28 -5.69 0.61 3.08
C LEU A 28 -6.66 0.45 4.27
N PRO A 29 -7.58 -0.54 4.31
CA PRO A 29 -8.49 -0.70 5.45
C PRO A 29 -7.77 -1.06 6.75
N ILE A 30 -6.70 -1.88 6.72
CA ILE A 30 -5.96 -2.26 7.92
C ILE A 30 -5.28 -1.04 8.56
N ASN A 31 -4.53 -0.27 7.76
CA ASN A 31 -3.86 0.91 8.27
C ASN A 31 -4.89 1.99 8.66
N PHE A 32 -5.99 2.15 7.91
CA PHE A 32 -7.04 3.12 8.21
C PHE A 32 -7.75 2.79 9.52
N MET A 33 -8.07 1.52 9.78
CA MET A 33 -8.66 1.07 11.03
C MET A 33 -7.74 1.36 12.22
N THR A 34 -6.42 1.23 12.04
CA THR A 34 -5.42 1.57 13.06
C THR A 34 -5.45 3.05 13.42
N LEU A 35 -5.52 3.94 12.41
CA LEU A 35 -5.70 5.37 12.63
C LEU A 35 -7.05 5.68 13.30
N TYR A 36 -8.13 5.09 12.80
CA TYR A 36 -9.50 5.30 13.29
C TYR A 36 -9.65 4.91 14.76
N VAL A 37 -9.18 3.72 15.13
CA VAL A 37 -9.22 3.23 16.52
C VAL A 37 -8.41 4.15 17.44
N THR A 38 -7.27 4.66 16.98
CA THR A 38 -6.42 5.59 17.76
C THR A 38 -7.09 6.97 17.96
N ILE A 39 -7.82 7.46 16.96
CA ILE A 39 -8.60 8.71 17.08
C ILE A 39 -9.73 8.54 18.10
N GLN A 40 -10.49 7.45 18.01
CA GLN A 40 -11.65 7.16 18.85
C GLN A 40 -11.29 6.87 20.31
N HIS A 41 -10.20 6.15 20.56
CA HIS A 41 -9.84 5.73 21.93
C HIS A 41 -8.78 6.68 22.53
N LYS A 42 -9.22 7.63 23.36
CA LYS A 42 -8.32 8.54 24.11
C LYS A 42 -7.30 7.81 25.00
N LYS A 43 -7.60 6.57 25.43
CA LYS A 43 -6.69 5.72 26.23
C LYS A 43 -5.47 5.21 25.45
N LEU A 44 -5.54 5.16 24.11
CA LEU A 44 -4.45 4.67 23.26
C LEU A 44 -3.42 5.75 22.92
N ARG A 45 -3.57 6.99 23.42
CA ARG A 45 -2.66 8.12 23.15
C ARG A 45 -1.45 8.14 24.10
N THR A 46 -0.81 6.99 24.26
CA THR A 46 0.44 6.87 25.01
C THR A 46 1.64 7.13 24.09
N PRO A 47 2.78 7.63 24.61
CA PRO A 47 3.99 7.88 23.82
C PRO A 47 4.46 6.66 23.01
N LEU A 48 4.20 5.45 23.50
CA LEU A 48 4.53 4.19 22.81
C LEU A 48 3.69 3.97 21.53
N ASN A 49 2.40 4.32 21.57
CA ASN A 49 1.49 4.11 20.43
C ASN A 49 1.67 5.13 19.30
N TYR A 50 2.37 6.24 19.55
CA TYR A 50 2.71 7.20 18.48
C TYR A 50 3.66 6.61 17.43
N ILE A 51 4.51 5.64 17.78
CA ILE A 51 5.38 4.94 16.81
C ILE A 51 4.54 4.09 15.85
N LEU A 52 3.55 3.36 16.39
CA LEU A 52 2.57 2.61 15.59
C LEU A 52 1.72 3.52 14.72
N LEU A 53 1.34 4.70 15.21
CA LEU A 53 0.61 5.69 14.44
C LEU A 53 1.45 6.25 13.28
N ASN A 54 2.72 6.57 13.53
CA ASN A 54 3.65 7.01 12.50
C ASN A 54 3.85 5.94 11.41
N LEU A 55 4.01 4.68 11.82
CA LEU A 55 4.10 3.55 10.90
C LEU A 55 2.82 3.40 10.04
N ALA A 56 1.64 3.48 10.66
CA ALA A 56 0.36 3.43 9.93
C ALA A 56 0.22 4.59 8.93
N PHE A 57 0.71 5.79 9.28
CA PHE A 57 0.71 6.96 8.40
C PHE A 57 1.71 6.80 7.23
N ALA A 58 2.91 6.30 7.50
CA ALA A 58 3.90 5.98 6.48
C ALA A 58 3.38 4.92 5.48
N ASN A 59 2.68 3.91 5.98
CA ASN A 59 2.06 2.89 5.14
C ASN A 59 0.97 3.47 4.22
N HIS A 60 0.18 4.45 4.67
CA HIS A 60 -0.78 5.11 3.79
C HIS A 60 -0.10 5.86 2.65
N PHE A 61 1.00 6.57 2.93
CA PHE A 61 1.79 7.23 1.89
C PHE A 61 2.34 6.23 0.87
N MET A 62 2.86 5.09 1.33
CA MET A 62 3.34 4.03 0.43
C MET A 62 2.23 3.45 -0.45
N ILE A 63 1.04 3.24 0.09
CA ILE A 63 -0.10 2.72 -0.66
C ILE A 63 -0.61 3.76 -1.68
N LEU A 64 -0.69 5.04 -1.29
CA LEU A 64 -1.22 6.10 -2.15
C LEU A 64 -0.29 6.50 -3.29
N PHE A 65 1.02 6.51 -3.06
CA PHE A 65 2.01 6.97 -4.05
C PHE A 65 2.83 5.82 -4.63
N GLY A 66 3.35 4.92 -3.79
CA GLY A 66 4.24 3.84 -4.24
C GLY A 66 3.50 2.75 -5.01
N PHE A 67 2.44 2.20 -4.41
CA PHE A 67 1.71 1.08 -5.02
C PHE A 67 0.85 1.50 -6.21
N THR A 68 0.30 2.71 -6.23
CA THR A 68 -0.43 3.24 -7.39
C THR A 68 0.47 3.44 -8.59
N VAL A 69 1.67 4.01 -8.40
CA VAL A 69 2.68 4.16 -9.46
C VAL A 69 3.16 2.80 -9.93
N THR A 70 3.44 1.87 -9.01
CA THR A 70 3.90 0.51 -9.37
C THR A 70 2.82 -0.29 -10.11
N LEU A 71 1.55 -0.10 -9.77
CA LEU A 71 0.43 -0.69 -10.49
C LEU A 71 0.31 -0.07 -11.89
N TYR A 72 0.45 1.25 -12.02
CA TYR A 72 0.45 1.93 -13.31
C TYR A 72 1.61 1.44 -14.20
N THR A 73 2.82 1.33 -13.68
CA THR A 73 3.96 0.82 -14.46
C THR A 73 3.79 -0.66 -14.81
N SER A 74 3.29 -1.50 -13.89
CA SER A 74 3.05 -2.93 -14.15
C SER A 74 1.98 -3.18 -15.22
N LEU A 75 1.00 -2.28 -15.37
CA LEU A 75 -0.01 -2.34 -16.43
C LEU A 75 0.54 -1.92 -17.80
N HIS A 76 1.58 -1.07 -17.82
CA HIS A 76 2.20 -0.60 -19.06
C HIS A 76 3.39 -1.46 -19.51
N GLY A 77 3.83 -2.40 -18.66
CA GLY A 77 4.83 -3.45 -18.98
C GLY A 77 6.25 -2.94 -18.95
#